data_AF-F3C5U6-F1
#
_entry.id   AF-F3C5U6-F1
#
_cell.length_a   1.000
_cell.length_b   1.000
_cell.length_c   1.000
_cell.angle_alpha   90.00
_cell.angle_beta   90.00
_cell.angle_gamma   90.00
#
_symmetry.space_group_name_H-M   'P 1'
#
loop_
_entity.id
_entity.type
_entity.pdbx_description
1 polymer ?
#
loop_
_entity_poly.entity_id
_entity_poly.type
_entity_poly.pdbx_seq_one_letter_code
_entity_poly.pdbx_strand_id
1 'polypeptide(L)'
;MPHWLVIDLEATTEEGGWPVAEMEVIEIGATLVNQDGRELDHFERFVRPARRPVLTHFCRELTHINQSSIDSAAPLTTVWPQFERWLSHHRARVLGWASWGDYDRQQLEEEWRYHRLDSALSSMPHVNLKQRFAQARQLQNPT
;
A
#
# COMPACT_ATOMS: atom_id res chain seq x y z
N MET A 1 -4.27 -23.84 0.78
CA MET A 1 -3.67 -23.36 2.05
C MET A 1 -4.02 -21.88 2.17
N PRO A 2 -4.25 -21.36 3.38
CA PRO A 2 -4.57 -19.95 3.58
C PRO A 2 -3.35 -19.06 3.32
N HIS A 3 -3.58 -17.85 2.82
CA HIS A 3 -2.56 -16.86 2.48
C HIS A 3 -2.87 -15.51 3.14
N TRP A 4 -1.84 -14.72 3.38
CA TRP A 4 -1.97 -13.32 3.76
C TRP A 4 -1.51 -12.45 2.61
N LEU A 5 -2.17 -11.32 2.42
CA LEU A 5 -1.69 -10.26 1.55
C LEU A 5 -0.94 -9.23 2.39
N VAL A 6 0.32 -8.94 2.06
CA VAL A 6 1.08 -7.86 2.68
C VAL A 6 1.15 -6.71 1.68
N ILE A 7 0.79 -5.50 2.09
CA ILE A 7 0.80 -4.30 1.25
C ILE A 7 1.76 -3.28 1.86
N ASP A 8 2.49 -2.62 0.99
CA ASP A 8 3.41 -1.53 1.27
C ASP A 8 3.22 -0.46 0.20
N LEU A 9 3.02 0.79 0.62
CA LEU A 9 2.76 1.91 -0.28
C LEU A 9 3.84 2.96 -0.15
N GLU A 10 4.27 3.47 -1.29
CA GLU A 10 4.99 4.73 -1.34
C GLU A 10 4.05 5.85 -1.77
N ALA A 11 4.25 7.03 -1.20
CA ALA A 11 3.41 8.18 -1.46
C ALA A 11 4.21 9.48 -1.53
N THR A 12 3.64 10.48 -2.20
CA THR A 12 4.21 11.82 -2.25
C THR A 12 4.35 12.40 -0.84
N THR A 13 5.50 12.97 -0.51
CA THR A 13 5.77 13.55 0.81
C THR A 13 6.84 14.65 0.75
N GLU A 14 7.14 15.29 1.88
CA GLU A 14 8.28 16.20 2.05
C GLU A 14 8.87 16.07 3.45
N GLU A 15 9.96 16.79 3.72
CA GLU A 15 10.57 16.87 5.04
C GLU A 15 9.55 17.36 6.08
N GLY A 16 9.45 16.65 7.20
CA GLY A 16 8.42 16.88 8.23
C GLY A 16 7.10 16.17 7.98
N GLY A 17 6.91 15.57 6.79
CA GLY A 17 5.71 14.82 6.41
C GLY A 17 4.52 15.71 6.05
N TRP A 18 3.64 15.17 5.21
CA TRP A 18 2.34 15.79 4.92
C TRP A 18 1.21 15.07 5.66
N PRO A 19 0.08 15.74 5.88
CA PRO A 19 -1.15 15.04 6.27
C PRO A 19 -1.50 13.97 5.23
N VAL A 20 -1.94 12.79 5.66
CA VAL A 20 -2.32 11.65 4.78
C VAL A 20 -3.27 12.10 3.65
N ALA A 21 -4.26 12.93 3.96
CA ALA A 21 -5.22 13.45 2.98
C ALA A 21 -4.59 14.31 1.85
N GLU A 22 -3.38 14.83 2.06
CA GLU A 22 -2.62 15.60 1.08
C GLU A 22 -1.59 14.76 0.30
N MET A 23 -1.29 13.55 0.78
CA MET A 23 -0.40 12.60 0.11
C MET A 23 -1.16 11.87 -1.02
N GLU A 24 -0.45 11.48 -2.06
CA GLU A 24 -0.94 10.63 -3.15
C GLU A 24 -0.07 9.38 -3.26
N VAL A 25 -0.67 8.21 -3.40
CA VAL A 25 0.06 6.97 -3.68
C VAL A 25 0.82 7.10 -5.00
N ILE A 26 2.11 6.78 -4.98
CA ILE A 26 3.01 6.77 -6.14
C ILE A 26 3.56 5.38 -6.46
N GLU A 27 3.44 4.43 -5.54
CA GLU A 27 3.72 3.01 -5.77
C GLU A 27 2.79 2.13 -4.93
N ILE A 28 2.34 1.03 -5.52
CA ILE A 28 1.61 -0.03 -4.83
C ILE A 28 2.46 -1.29 -4.88
N GLY A 29 3.04 -1.68 -3.75
CA GLY A 29 3.65 -2.99 -3.54
C GLY A 29 2.69 -3.91 -2.79
N ALA A 30 2.48 -5.12 -3.30
CA ALA A 30 1.65 -6.11 -2.63
C ALA A 30 2.14 -7.54 -2.87
N THR A 31 2.31 -8.31 -1.80
CA THR A 31 2.84 -9.67 -1.86
C THR A 31 1.90 -10.66 -1.17
N LEU A 32 1.56 -11.74 -1.86
CA LEU A 32 0.88 -12.87 -1.27
C LEU A 32 1.88 -13.79 -0.61
N VAL A 33 1.68 -14.07 0.67
CA VAL A 33 2.57 -14.93 1.46
C VAL A 33 1.83 -16.13 2.03
N ASN A 34 2.50 -17.28 2.06
CA ASN A 34 2.01 -18.46 2.76
C ASN A 34 2.30 -18.39 4.28
N GLN A 35 1.89 -19.42 5.01
CA GLN A 35 2.08 -19.49 6.47
C GLN A 35 3.55 -19.56 6.91
N ASP A 36 4.44 -19.99 6.03
CA ASP A 36 5.89 -20.05 6.28
C ASP A 36 6.59 -18.72 5.93
N GLY A 37 5.84 -17.68 5.54
CA GLY A 37 6.38 -16.40 5.10
C GLY A 37 7.00 -16.42 3.71
N ARG A 38 6.71 -17.45 2.90
CA ARG A 38 7.18 -17.52 1.51
C ARG A 38 6.23 -16.79 0.59
N GLU A 39 6.80 -15.98 -0.30
CA GLU A 39 6.08 -15.35 -1.39
C GLU A 39 5.49 -16.40 -2.34
N LEU A 40 4.25 -16.15 -2.76
CA LEU A 40 3.52 -16.96 -3.72
C LEU A 40 3.25 -16.22 -5.02
N ASP A 41 3.01 -14.92 -4.93
CA ASP A 41 2.78 -14.02 -6.05
C ASP A 41 2.88 -12.56 -5.56
N HIS A 42 3.05 -11.61 -6.47
CA HIS A 42 3.11 -10.19 -6.13
C HIS A 42 2.46 -9.29 -7.19
N PHE A 43 2.13 -8.09 -6.78
CA PHE A 43 1.69 -6.99 -7.63
C PHE A 43 2.51 -5.75 -7.26
N GLU A 44 3.13 -5.14 -8.27
CA GLU A 44 3.91 -3.92 -8.10
C GLU A 44 3.62 -2.97 -9.25
N ARG A 45 3.18 -1.74 -8.96
CA ARG A 45 2.93 -0.71 -9.97
C ARG A 45 3.21 0.68 -9.42
N PHE A 46 3.94 1.48 -10.20
CA PHE A 46 3.95 2.92 -10.03
C PHE A 46 2.60 3.53 -10.40
N VAL A 47 2.30 4.64 -9.74
CA VAL A 47 1.07 5.42 -9.90
C VAL A 47 1.48 6.87 -10.17
N ARG A 48 0.82 7.50 -11.16
CA ARG A 48 1.04 8.92 -11.45
C ARG A 48 0.12 9.79 -10.56
N PRO A 49 0.68 10.59 -9.63
CA PRO A 49 -0.10 11.52 -8.81
C PRO A 49 -0.62 12.69 -9.67
N ALA A 50 -1.79 13.22 -9.31
CA ALA A 50 -2.44 14.29 -10.08
C ALA A 50 -2.34 15.65 -9.41
N ARG A 51 -2.40 15.72 -8.07
CA ARG A 51 -2.34 16.97 -7.31
C ARG A 51 -0.90 17.47 -7.20
N ARG A 52 0.05 16.56 -7.00
CA ARG A 52 1.47 16.84 -6.80
C ARG A 52 2.31 15.98 -7.76
N PRO A 53 2.27 16.28 -9.07
CA PRO A 53 2.92 15.45 -10.10
C PRO A 53 4.45 15.49 -10.05
N VAL A 54 5.05 16.43 -9.32
CA VAL A 54 6.50 16.57 -9.18
C VAL A 54 6.92 16.11 -7.78
N LEU A 55 7.74 15.06 -7.72
CA LEU A 55 8.28 14.55 -6.47
C LEU A 55 9.26 15.56 -5.86
N THR A 56 9.12 15.78 -4.57
CA THR A 56 10.09 16.57 -3.80
C THR A 56 11.45 15.88 -3.80
N HIS A 57 12.52 16.62 -3.49
CA HIS A 57 13.84 15.99 -3.32
C HIS A 57 13.80 14.94 -2.20
N PHE A 58 13.20 15.28 -1.06
CA PHE A 58 13.08 14.39 0.08
C PHE A 58 12.33 13.10 -0.25
N CYS A 59 11.20 13.19 -0.96
CA CYS A 59 10.42 12.01 -1.37
C CYS A 59 11.24 11.07 -2.27
N ARG A 60 12.01 11.60 -3.22
CA ARG A 60 12.86 10.78 -4.09
C ARG A 60 13.99 10.09 -3.32
N GLU A 61 14.60 10.78 -2.36
CA GLU A 61 15.64 10.19 -1.51
C GLU A 61 15.09 9.13 -0.57
N LEU A 62 13.89 9.34 -0.02
CA LEU A 62 13.24 8.41 0.90
C LEU A 62 12.78 7.12 0.22
N THR A 63 12.12 7.26 -0.93
CA THR A 63 11.45 6.15 -1.65
C THR A 63 12.35 5.52 -2.71
N HIS A 64 13.44 6.19 -3.09
CA HIS A 64 14.28 5.85 -4.25
C HIS A 64 13.54 5.83 -5.60
N ILE A 65 12.33 6.42 -5.68
CA ILE A 65 11.55 6.52 -6.90
C ILE A 65 11.99 7.73 -7.71
N ASN A 66 12.31 7.52 -8.98
CA ASN A 66 12.64 8.59 -9.91
C ASN A 66 11.40 9.26 -10.50
N GLN A 67 11.48 10.56 -10.80
CA GLN A 67 10.40 11.32 -11.42
C GLN A 67 9.90 10.66 -12.73
N SER A 68 10.80 10.13 -13.54
CA SER A 68 10.44 9.46 -14.80
C SER A 68 9.60 8.19 -14.60
N SER A 69 9.75 7.51 -13.46
CA SER A 69 8.93 6.34 -13.11
C SER A 69 7.47 6.73 -12.95
N ILE A 70 7.19 7.81 -12.23
CA ILE A 70 5.81 8.28 -12.01
C ILE A 70 5.25 9.05 -13.22
N ASP A 71 6.08 9.72 -14.01
CA ASP A 71 5.64 10.45 -15.21
C ASP A 71 5.03 9.50 -16.25
N SER A 72 5.66 8.34 -16.40
CA SER A 72 5.25 7.27 -17.33
C SER A 72 4.17 6.35 -16.77
N ALA A 73 3.86 6.45 -15.48
CA ALA A 73 2.87 5.63 -14.82
C ALA A 73 1.42 6.01 -15.19
N ALA A 74 0.52 5.06 -14.99
CA ALA A 74 -0.92 5.28 -15.10
C ALA A 74 -1.47 5.95 -13.82
N PRO A 75 -2.56 6.72 -13.91
CA PRO A 75 -3.21 7.25 -12.71
C PRO A 75 -3.83 6.13 -11.87
N LEU A 76 -4.05 6.38 -10.59
CA LEU A 76 -4.55 5.37 -9.65
C LEU A 76 -5.86 4.72 -10.10
N THR A 77 -6.78 5.51 -10.68
CA THR A 77 -8.07 5.02 -11.21
C THR A 77 -7.93 4.00 -12.34
N THR A 78 -6.76 3.92 -12.99
CA THR A 78 -6.43 2.92 -14.01
C THR A 78 -5.64 1.74 -13.42
N VAL A 79 -4.81 1.99 -12.41
CA VAL A 79 -4.00 0.95 -11.75
C VAL A 79 -4.85 0.11 -10.80
N TRP A 80 -5.75 0.73 -10.03
CA TRP A 80 -6.55 0.04 -9.02
C TRP A 80 -7.42 -1.11 -9.56
N PRO A 81 -8.12 -0.98 -10.71
CA PRO A 81 -8.83 -2.11 -11.29
C PRO A 81 -7.91 -3.29 -11.70
N GLN A 82 -6.62 -3.03 -11.97
CA GLN A 82 -5.64 -4.07 -12.26
C GLN A 82 -5.25 -4.81 -10.97
N PHE A 83 -5.05 -4.07 -9.87
CA PHE A 83 -4.85 -4.65 -8.55
C PHE A 83 -6.03 -5.53 -8.13
N GLU A 84 -7.26 -5.03 -8.25
CA GLU A 84 -8.48 -5.78 -7.93
C GLU A 84 -8.60 -7.06 -8.77
N ARG A 85 -8.32 -6.96 -10.08
CA ARG A 85 -8.31 -8.12 -10.97
C ARG A 85 -7.25 -9.13 -10.57
N TRP A 86 -6.03 -8.70 -10.29
CA TRP A 86 -4.96 -9.56 -9.81
C TRP A 86 -5.39 -10.30 -8.53
N LEU A 87 -5.82 -9.56 -7.50
CA LEU A 87 -6.26 -10.10 -6.22
C LEU A 87 -7.45 -11.08 -6.37
N SER A 88 -8.34 -10.84 -7.34
CA SER A 88 -9.51 -11.69 -7.58
C SER A 88 -9.15 -13.17 -7.84
N HIS A 89 -7.98 -13.44 -8.46
CA HIS A 89 -7.52 -14.81 -8.72
C HIS A 89 -7.14 -15.57 -7.43
N HIS A 90 -6.88 -14.85 -6.33
CA HIS A 90 -6.41 -15.42 -5.06
C HIS A 90 -7.46 -15.32 -3.94
N ARG A 91 -8.53 -14.56 -4.16
CA ARG A 91 -9.49 -14.12 -3.14
C ARG A 91 -10.06 -15.23 -2.25
N ALA A 92 -10.30 -16.41 -2.81
CA ALA A 92 -10.83 -17.56 -2.07
C ALA A 92 -9.86 -18.13 -1.01
N ARG A 93 -8.57 -17.76 -1.05
CA ARG A 93 -7.52 -18.28 -0.16
C ARG A 93 -6.91 -17.21 0.73
N VAL A 94 -7.20 -15.93 0.48
CA VAL A 94 -6.69 -14.80 1.27
C VAL A 94 -7.54 -14.64 2.53
N LEU A 95 -6.91 -14.71 3.70
CA LEU A 95 -7.59 -14.58 5.00
C LEU A 95 -7.88 -13.11 5.37
N GLY A 96 -7.06 -12.21 4.86
CA GLY A 96 -7.02 -10.80 5.19
C GLY A 96 -5.74 -10.22 4.62
N TRP A 97 -5.51 -8.96 4.94
CA TRP A 97 -4.32 -8.25 4.50
C TRP A 97 -3.63 -7.54 5.66
N ALA A 98 -2.40 -7.13 5.46
CA ALA A 98 -1.54 -6.62 6.51
C ALA A 98 -0.58 -5.57 5.95
N SER A 99 -0.09 -4.69 6.81
CA SER A 99 0.94 -3.71 6.49
C SER A 99 1.74 -3.34 7.75
N TRP A 100 2.88 -2.66 7.58
CA TRP A 100 3.73 -2.25 8.70
C TRP A 100 3.27 -0.92 9.32
N GLY A 101 2.26 -1.00 10.17
CA GLY A 101 1.63 0.16 10.78
C GLY A 101 0.22 0.39 10.23
N ASP A 102 -0.35 1.55 10.53
CA ASP A 102 -1.68 1.94 10.05
C ASP A 102 -1.64 2.85 8.82
N TYR A 103 -0.46 3.32 8.42
CA TYR A 103 -0.31 4.30 7.34
C TYR A 103 -0.92 3.80 6.02
N ASP A 104 -0.54 2.61 5.54
CA ASP A 104 -0.99 2.10 4.24
C ASP A 104 -2.51 1.94 4.19
N ARG A 105 -3.11 1.51 5.30
CA ARG A 105 -4.56 1.41 5.42
C ARG A 105 -5.23 2.76 5.38
N GLN A 106 -4.74 3.72 6.15
CA GLN A 106 -5.29 5.07 6.14
C GLN A 106 -5.14 5.73 4.76
N GLN A 107 -3.98 5.56 4.11
CA GLN A 107 -3.74 6.08 2.77
C GLN A 107 -4.70 5.45 1.75
N LEU A 108 -4.87 4.12 1.74
CA LEU A 108 -5.84 3.46 0.84
C LEU A 108 -7.28 3.92 1.08
N GLU A 109 -7.70 4.05 2.34
CA GLU A 109 -9.03 4.55 2.69
C GLU A 109 -9.25 5.97 2.14
N GLU A 110 -8.25 6.84 2.24
CA GLU A 110 -8.29 8.20 1.67
C GLU A 110 -8.34 8.18 0.14
N GLU A 111 -7.52 7.37 -0.52
CA GLU A 111 -7.50 7.23 -1.97
C GLU A 111 -8.84 6.71 -2.51
N TRP A 112 -9.42 5.67 -1.89
CA TRP A 112 -10.71 5.13 -2.29
C TRP A 112 -11.82 6.16 -2.14
N ARG A 113 -11.82 6.91 -1.03
CA ARG A 113 -12.79 7.97 -0.78
C ARG A 113 -12.66 9.10 -1.79
N TYR A 114 -11.44 9.54 -2.08
CA TYR A 114 -11.16 10.65 -3.00
C TYR A 114 -11.51 10.28 -4.44
N HIS A 115 -11.10 9.11 -4.90
CA HIS A 115 -11.31 8.63 -6.27
C HIS A 115 -12.65 7.91 -6.49
N ARG A 116 -13.44 7.70 -5.44
CA ARG A 116 -14.69 6.90 -5.46
C ARG A 116 -14.46 5.49 -5.98
N LEU A 117 -13.41 4.84 -5.47
CA LEU A 117 -13.06 3.47 -5.83
C LEU A 117 -13.68 2.49 -4.85
N ASP A 118 -14.24 1.42 -5.39
CA ASP A 118 -14.59 0.24 -4.61
C ASP A 118 -13.36 -0.67 -4.48
N SER A 119 -13.24 -1.34 -3.34
CA SER A 119 -12.12 -2.22 -3.04
C SER A 119 -12.54 -3.48 -2.32
N ALA A 120 -12.01 -4.62 -2.77
CA ALA A 120 -12.19 -5.89 -2.07
C ALA A 120 -11.60 -5.84 -0.66
N LEU A 121 -10.52 -5.08 -0.46
CA LEU A 121 -9.81 -4.95 0.80
C LEU A 121 -10.66 -4.27 1.89
N SER A 122 -11.61 -3.40 1.50
CA SER A 122 -12.49 -2.69 2.44
C SER A 122 -13.34 -3.65 3.31
N SER A 123 -13.61 -4.85 2.80
CA SER A 123 -14.37 -5.91 3.46
C SER A 123 -13.50 -6.97 4.14
N MET A 124 -12.17 -6.90 3.94
CA MET A 124 -11.22 -7.88 4.47
C MET A 124 -10.62 -7.40 5.80
N PRO A 125 -10.36 -8.31 6.75
CA PRO A 125 -9.63 -7.96 7.96
C PRO A 125 -8.24 -7.40 7.63
N HIS A 126 -7.88 -6.26 8.23
CA HIS A 126 -6.51 -5.72 8.23
C HIS A 126 -5.79 -6.10 9.52
N VAL A 127 -4.49 -6.38 9.41
CA VAL A 127 -3.59 -6.60 10.54
C VAL A 127 -2.40 -5.64 10.48
N ASN A 128 -2.28 -4.79 11.49
CA ASN A 128 -1.09 -3.98 11.71
C ASN A 128 0.06 -4.87 12.23
N LEU A 129 1.05 -5.13 11.37
CA LEU A 129 2.18 -6.02 11.68
C LEU A 129 3.10 -5.44 12.75
N LYS A 130 3.24 -4.11 12.83
CA LYS A 130 4.06 -3.44 13.84
C LYS A 130 3.54 -3.73 15.25
N GLN A 131 2.22 -3.62 15.45
CA GLN A 131 1.58 -3.96 16.73
C GLN A 131 1.71 -5.46 17.05
N ARG A 132 1.47 -6.35 16.06
CA ARG A 132 1.63 -7.80 16.25
C ARG A 132 3.05 -8.18 16.61
N PHE A 133 4.04 -7.57 15.95
CA PHE A 133 5.45 -7.79 16.23
C PHE A 133 5.82 -7.34 17.64
N ALA A 134 5.40 -6.14 18.04
CA ALA A 134 5.66 -5.63 19.38
C ALA A 134 5.05 -6.51 20.48
N GLN A 135 3.82 -7.00 20.28
CA GLN A 135 3.18 -7.97 21.18
C GLN A 135 3.98 -9.28 21.26
N ALA A 136 4.36 -9.86 20.11
CA ALA A 136 5.13 -11.10 20.06
C ALA A 136 6.52 -10.96 20.71
N ARG A 137 7.09 -9.75 20.69
CA ARG A 137 8.39 -9.42 21.28
C ARG A 137 8.30 -8.81 22.68
N GLN A 138 7.10 -8.63 23.23
CA GLN A 138 6.85 -8.00 24.54
C GLN A 138 7.50 -6.62 24.67
N LEU A 139 7.49 -5.81 23.60
CA LEU A 139 8.03 -4.46 23.62
C LEU A 139 7.13 -3.52 24.43
N GLN A 140 7.73 -2.67 25.26
CA GLN A 140 6.99 -1.63 25.99
C GLN A 140 6.65 -0.47 25.04
N ASN A 141 5.39 -0.06 25.00
CA ASN A 141 4.82 1.02 24.16
C ASN A 141 4.91 0.79 22.63
N PRO A 142 4.09 -0.12 22.06
CA PRO A 142 3.89 -0.14 20.62
C PRO A 142 3.04 1.07 20.20
N THR A 143 3.66 2.05 19.55
CA THR A 143 2.93 2.99 18.68
C THR A 143 2.79 2.42 17.28
#